data_AF-A0A9Q3FQV5-F1
#
_entry.id   AF-A0A9Q3FQV5-F1
#
_cell.length_a   1.000
_cell.length_b   1.000
_cell.length_c   1.000
_cell.angle_alpha   90.00
_cell.angle_beta   90.00
_cell.angle_gamma   90.00
#
_symmetry.space_group_name_H-M   'P 1'
#
loop_
_entity.id
_entity.type
_entity.pdbx_description
1 polymer ?
#
loop_
_entity_poly.entity_id
_entity_poly.type
_entity_poly.pdbx_seq_one_letter_code
_entity_poly.pdbx_strand_id
1 'polypeptide(L)'
;MPTPLHQEIPRNTTPIVKIRAKDYNLWFDGKDVERFIKKVENIAEIEGASGRDIARQIAFWTKDEEISYHIEGMPGYETADWDQLKVDMKRRWGTVSPERRYRLSSITELFTKTQQEGGIRNMTQYRKFIGEYEAIITYLKRYQYIQGDINHNQEILASLSTSVQESIYKEMIKDRAIIQALDRGYIIPRLDILKLYIRQDLEAKALIQKKEFSKPKPPENKTRFEDESWDEALKQLKELTQKIKNPSQPEP
;
A
#
# COMPACT_ATOMS: atom_id res chain seq x y z
N MET A 1 -57.78 10.29 -55.74
CA MET A 1 -57.10 9.49 -54.68
C MET A 1 -56.32 10.45 -53.81
N PRO A 2 -56.63 10.64 -52.53
CA PRO A 2 -55.79 11.45 -51.65
C PRO A 2 -54.55 10.64 -51.24
N THR A 3 -53.38 11.25 -51.37
CA THR A 3 -52.08 10.73 -50.94
C THR A 3 -52.07 10.49 -49.41
N PRO A 4 -51.51 9.39 -48.88
CA PRO A 4 -51.46 9.19 -47.43
C PRO A 4 -50.57 10.25 -46.77
N LEU A 5 -51.11 10.93 -45.76
CA LEU A 5 -50.34 11.77 -44.84
C LEU A 5 -49.20 10.93 -44.25
N HIS A 6 -47.96 11.36 -44.46
CA HIS A 6 -46.84 10.86 -43.67
C HIS A 6 -47.09 11.29 -42.23
N GLN A 7 -47.37 10.31 -41.36
CA GLN A 7 -47.38 10.50 -39.93
C GLN A 7 -45.92 10.76 -39.51
N GLU A 8 -45.57 12.02 -39.27
CA GLU A 8 -44.28 12.35 -38.65
C GLU A 8 -44.27 11.74 -37.25
N ILE A 9 -43.45 10.71 -37.06
CA ILE A 9 -43.16 10.15 -35.75
C ILE A 9 -42.52 11.29 -34.94
N PRO A 10 -43.06 11.68 -33.76
CA PRO A 10 -42.51 12.78 -33.01
C PRO A 10 -41.07 12.45 -32.60
N ARG A 11 -40.10 13.22 -33.11
CA ARG A 11 -38.73 13.19 -32.59
C ARG A 11 -38.80 13.67 -31.15
N ASN A 12 -38.59 12.76 -30.21
CA ASN A 12 -38.47 13.11 -28.79
C ASN A 12 -37.17 13.93 -28.60
N THR A 13 -37.29 15.26 -28.76
CA THR A 13 -36.23 16.27 -28.64
C THR A 13 -36.21 16.85 -27.24
N THR A 14 -36.02 15.99 -26.23
CA THR A 14 -35.52 16.46 -24.93
C THR A 14 -34.15 17.12 -25.14
N PRO A 15 -33.89 18.32 -24.56
CA PRO A 15 -32.60 18.98 -24.66
C PRO A 15 -31.49 18.10 -24.08
N ILE A 16 -30.35 18.03 -24.76
CA ILE A 16 -29.21 17.26 -24.27
C ILE A 16 -28.58 17.99 -23.08
N VAL A 17 -28.39 17.30 -21.97
CA VAL A 17 -27.67 17.83 -20.79
C VAL A 17 -26.17 17.76 -21.06
N LYS A 18 -25.51 18.92 -21.18
CA LYS A 18 -24.06 18.99 -21.45
C LYS A 18 -23.26 18.79 -20.17
N ILE A 19 -22.50 17.70 -20.07
CA ILE A 19 -21.61 17.44 -18.94
C ILE A 19 -20.29 18.20 -19.15
N ARG A 20 -19.90 19.02 -18.16
CA ARG A 20 -18.64 19.78 -18.19
C ARG A 20 -17.46 18.90 -17.78
N ALA A 21 -17.03 18.02 -18.69
CA ALA A 21 -15.97 17.05 -18.43
C ALA A 21 -14.67 17.64 -17.84
N LYS A 22 -14.31 18.88 -18.23
CA LYS A 22 -13.16 19.62 -17.69
C LYS A 22 -13.22 19.83 -16.18
N ASP A 23 -14.38 20.23 -15.67
CA ASP A 23 -14.58 20.57 -14.25
C ASP A 23 -14.36 19.34 -13.34
N TYR A 24 -14.58 18.14 -13.90
CA TYR A 24 -14.45 16.86 -13.19
C TYR A 24 -13.19 16.07 -13.53
N ASN A 25 -12.29 16.62 -14.36
CA ASN A 25 -11.14 15.90 -14.92
C ASN A 25 -11.58 14.54 -15.51
N LEU A 26 -12.63 14.58 -16.34
CA LEU A 26 -13.27 13.41 -16.95
C LEU A 26 -12.66 13.19 -18.34
N TRP A 27 -11.52 12.51 -18.37
CA TRP A 27 -10.80 12.18 -19.61
C TRP A 27 -10.50 10.68 -19.65
N PHE A 28 -10.88 10.04 -20.75
CA PHE A 28 -10.58 8.65 -21.02
C PHE A 28 -9.30 8.51 -21.84
N ASP A 29 -8.37 7.71 -21.36
CA ASP A 29 -7.08 7.43 -21.97
C ASP A 29 -6.96 5.97 -22.46
N GLY A 30 -8.09 5.26 -22.54
CA GLY A 30 -8.13 3.86 -22.99
C GLY A 30 -7.84 2.85 -21.88
N LYS A 31 -7.63 3.28 -20.63
CA LYS A 31 -7.34 2.41 -19.47
C LYS A 31 -8.46 2.46 -18.44
N ASP A 32 -8.57 1.40 -17.63
CA ASP A 32 -9.52 1.28 -16.52
C ASP A 32 -10.96 1.71 -16.90
N VAL A 33 -11.49 1.20 -18.02
CA VAL A 33 -12.78 1.63 -18.59
C VAL A 33 -13.94 1.50 -17.61
N GLU A 34 -13.92 0.51 -16.71
CA GLU A 34 -14.95 0.32 -15.69
C GLU A 34 -14.94 1.44 -14.64
N ARG A 35 -13.76 1.89 -14.23
CA ARG A 35 -13.61 3.05 -13.33
C ARG A 35 -14.07 4.31 -14.03
N PHE A 36 -13.72 4.47 -15.31
CA PHE A 36 -14.16 5.60 -16.11
C PHE A 36 -15.69 5.64 -16.24
N ILE A 37 -16.32 4.52 -16.64
CA ILE A 37 -17.78 4.37 -16.74
C ILE A 37 -18.45 4.74 -15.42
N LYS A 38 -17.99 4.20 -14.29
CA LYS A 38 -18.55 4.52 -12.96
C LYS A 38 -18.44 6.01 -12.62
N LYS A 39 -17.31 6.64 -12.96
CA LYS A 39 -17.09 8.07 -12.74
C LYS A 39 -18.03 8.91 -13.62
N VAL A 40 -18.22 8.52 -14.87
CA VAL A 40 -19.17 9.15 -15.80
C VAL A 40 -20.59 9.07 -15.26
N GLU A 41 -21.04 7.89 -14.82
CA GLU A 41 -22.39 7.69 -14.28
C GLU A 41 -22.64 8.53 -13.02
N ASN A 42 -21.68 8.57 -12.10
CA ASN A 42 -21.78 9.42 -10.90
C ASN A 42 -21.87 10.92 -11.26
N ILE A 43 -21.12 11.40 -12.25
CA ILE A 43 -21.17 12.81 -12.68
C ILE A 43 -22.49 13.11 -13.39
N ALA A 44 -22.97 12.18 -14.21
CA ALA A 44 -24.25 12.32 -14.89
C ALA A 44 -25.41 12.40 -13.88
N GLU A 45 -25.36 11.62 -12.80
CA GLU A 45 -26.31 11.72 -11.69
C GLU A 45 -26.28 13.11 -11.03
N ILE A 46 -25.08 13.66 -10.77
CA ILE A 46 -24.91 15.00 -10.17
C ILE A 46 -25.44 16.11 -11.10
N GLU A 47 -25.16 16.01 -12.40
CA GLU A 47 -25.54 17.03 -13.40
C GLU A 47 -26.95 16.79 -13.98
N GLY A 48 -27.67 15.74 -13.55
CA GLY A 48 -29.01 15.39 -14.05
C GLY A 48 -29.04 14.91 -15.50
N ALA A 49 -27.94 14.36 -16.00
CA ALA A 49 -27.81 13.86 -17.36
C ALA A 49 -28.27 12.40 -17.48
N SER A 50 -28.94 12.08 -18.59
CA SER A 50 -29.38 10.72 -18.91
C SER A 50 -28.27 9.90 -19.59
N GLY A 51 -28.45 8.58 -19.68
CA GLY A 51 -27.56 7.73 -20.47
C GLY A 51 -27.45 8.19 -21.94
N ARG A 52 -28.54 8.65 -22.54
CA ARG A 52 -28.54 9.21 -23.90
C ARG A 52 -27.61 10.43 -24.03
N ASP A 53 -27.58 11.27 -23.00
CA ASP A 53 -26.72 12.46 -22.97
C ASP A 53 -25.25 12.06 -22.87
N ILE A 54 -24.93 11.06 -22.05
CA ILE A 54 -23.59 10.49 -21.93
C ILE A 54 -23.13 9.94 -23.28
N ALA A 55 -23.94 9.05 -23.89
CA ALA A 55 -23.57 8.35 -25.12
C ALA A 55 -23.22 9.31 -26.25
N ARG A 56 -23.92 10.45 -26.34
CA ARG A 56 -23.68 11.48 -27.37
C ARG A 56 -22.45 12.35 -27.13
N GLN A 57 -21.86 12.33 -25.93
CA GLN A 57 -20.79 13.25 -25.54
C GLN A 57 -19.46 12.54 -25.26
N ILE A 58 -19.49 11.25 -24.92
CA ILE A 58 -18.34 10.52 -24.40
C ILE A 58 -17.13 10.45 -25.36
N ALA A 59 -17.36 10.51 -26.67
CA ALA A 59 -16.30 10.62 -27.67
C ALA A 59 -15.46 11.90 -27.51
N PHE A 60 -16.06 13.00 -27.04
CA PHE A 60 -15.34 14.26 -26.80
C PHE A 60 -14.58 14.28 -25.47
N TRP A 61 -14.69 13.24 -24.65
CA TRP A 61 -14.03 13.13 -23.35
C TRP A 61 -12.76 12.28 -23.43
N THR A 62 -12.08 12.30 -24.56
CA THR A 62 -10.72 11.78 -24.71
C THR A 62 -9.83 12.83 -25.35
N LYS A 63 -8.52 12.70 -25.13
CA LYS A 63 -7.50 13.55 -25.77
C LYS A 63 -6.85 12.85 -26.97
N ASP A 64 -7.20 11.59 -27.20
CA ASP A 64 -6.65 10.74 -28.24
C ASP A 64 -7.70 10.57 -29.34
N GLU A 65 -7.38 11.02 -30.55
CA GLU A 65 -8.28 10.94 -31.71
C GLU A 65 -8.58 9.48 -32.09
N GLU A 66 -7.66 8.55 -31.86
CA GLU A 66 -7.86 7.12 -32.13
C GLU A 66 -8.93 6.54 -31.19
N ILE A 67 -8.91 6.94 -29.92
CA ILE A 67 -9.93 6.52 -28.94
C ILE A 67 -11.29 7.11 -29.31
N SER A 68 -11.36 8.38 -29.70
CA SER A 68 -12.61 9.02 -30.13
C SER A 68 -13.21 8.30 -31.33
N TYR A 69 -12.39 8.06 -32.35
CA TYR A 69 -12.78 7.34 -33.56
C TYR A 69 -13.35 5.95 -33.24
N HIS A 70 -12.72 5.23 -32.33
CA HIS A 70 -13.22 3.93 -31.90
C HIS A 70 -14.54 3.98 -31.14
N ILE A 71 -14.75 5.00 -30.28
CA ILE A 71 -16.02 5.19 -29.57
C ILE A 71 -17.14 5.51 -30.58
N GLU A 72 -16.87 6.41 -31.53
CA GLU A 72 -17.83 6.83 -32.54
C GLU A 72 -18.29 5.67 -33.44
N GLY A 73 -17.40 4.69 -33.66
CA GLY A 73 -17.72 3.47 -34.41
C GLY A 73 -18.44 2.38 -33.61
N MET A 74 -18.85 2.62 -32.36
CA MET A 74 -19.55 1.61 -31.54
C MET A 74 -21.06 1.64 -31.77
N PRO A 75 -21.72 0.46 -31.86
CA PRO A 75 -23.17 0.38 -32.00
C PRO A 75 -23.94 1.19 -30.95
N GLY A 76 -23.53 1.13 -29.67
CA GLY A 76 -24.17 1.90 -28.61
C GLY A 76 -24.02 3.42 -28.75
N TYR A 77 -22.99 3.90 -29.45
CA TYR A 77 -22.81 5.33 -29.73
C TYR A 77 -23.79 5.79 -30.82
N GLU A 78 -23.89 5.02 -31.91
CA GLU A 78 -24.80 5.29 -33.03
C GLU A 78 -26.27 5.36 -32.57
N THR A 79 -26.68 4.44 -31.70
CA THR A 79 -28.05 4.38 -31.17
C THR A 79 -28.28 5.31 -29.98
N ALA A 80 -27.23 5.97 -29.47
CA ALA A 80 -27.23 6.71 -28.21
C ALA A 80 -27.74 5.88 -27.02
N ASP A 81 -27.47 4.57 -27.03
CA ASP A 81 -27.79 3.63 -25.97
C ASP A 81 -26.56 3.46 -25.06
N TRP A 82 -26.62 4.06 -23.87
CA TRP A 82 -25.53 3.99 -22.91
C TRP A 82 -25.26 2.59 -22.39
N ASP A 83 -26.30 1.76 -22.21
CA ASP A 83 -26.11 0.40 -21.70
C ASP A 83 -25.41 -0.48 -22.73
N GLN A 84 -25.78 -0.35 -24.01
CA GLN A 84 -25.06 -1.00 -25.10
C GLN A 84 -23.65 -0.42 -25.27
N LEU A 85 -23.47 0.89 -25.16
CA LEU A 85 -22.16 1.52 -25.30
C LEU A 85 -21.20 1.10 -24.18
N LYS A 86 -21.68 0.90 -22.95
CA LYS A 86 -20.88 0.30 -21.87
C LYS A 86 -20.39 -1.10 -22.24
N VAL A 87 -21.23 -1.93 -22.88
CA VAL A 87 -20.85 -3.26 -23.35
C VAL A 87 -19.79 -3.17 -24.43
N ASP A 88 -19.96 -2.28 -25.42
CA ASP A 88 -19.00 -2.08 -26.51
C ASP A 88 -17.65 -1.55 -26.01
N MET A 89 -17.67 -0.54 -25.13
CA MET A 89 -16.48 0.01 -24.50
C MET A 89 -15.75 -1.03 -23.64
N LYS A 90 -16.48 -1.84 -22.88
CA LYS A 90 -15.90 -2.97 -22.12
C LYS A 90 -15.38 -4.08 -23.04
N ARG A 91 -15.98 -4.31 -24.21
CA ARG A 91 -15.47 -5.29 -25.18
C ARG A 91 -14.13 -4.83 -25.78
N ARG A 92 -13.99 -3.53 -26.04
CA ARG A 92 -12.81 -2.92 -26.69
C ARG A 92 -11.67 -2.63 -25.70
N TRP A 93 -11.99 -1.99 -24.58
CA TRP A 93 -11.04 -1.48 -23.58
C TRP A 93 -11.25 -2.09 -22.20
N GLY A 94 -12.32 -2.86 -22.01
CA GLY A 94 -12.47 -3.65 -20.80
C GLY A 94 -11.49 -4.80 -20.83
N THR A 95 -11.01 -5.15 -19.65
CA THR A 95 -10.30 -6.40 -19.46
C THR A 95 -11.25 -7.56 -19.82
N VAL A 96 -10.76 -8.60 -20.50
CA VAL A 96 -11.53 -9.81 -20.92
C VAL A 96 -12.08 -10.64 -19.73
N SER A 97 -12.12 -10.06 -18.54
CA SER A 97 -12.74 -10.47 -17.28
C SER A 97 -12.73 -9.20 -16.42
N PRO A 98 -13.62 -9.00 -15.43
CA PRO A 98 -13.47 -7.87 -14.52
C PRO A 98 -12.11 -7.99 -13.82
N GLU A 99 -11.15 -7.20 -14.28
CA GLU A 99 -9.87 -6.94 -13.65
C GLU A 99 -8.90 -8.16 -13.60
N ARG A 100 -7.63 -7.94 -13.95
CA ARG A 100 -6.54 -8.63 -13.25
C ARG A 100 -5.78 -7.55 -12.49
N ARG A 101 -6.44 -6.88 -11.55
CA ARG A 101 -5.74 -5.96 -10.63
C ARG A 101 -4.56 -6.69 -9.97
N TYR A 102 -4.81 -7.94 -9.59
CA TYR A 102 -3.80 -8.88 -9.11
C TYR A 102 -4.00 -10.23 -9.77
N ARG A 103 -2.89 -10.94 -9.99
CA ARG A 103 -2.81 -12.32 -10.47
C ARG A 103 -2.35 -13.21 -9.31
N LEU A 104 -2.43 -14.54 -9.47
CA LEU A 104 -1.80 -15.46 -8.50
C LEU A 104 -0.30 -15.15 -8.32
N SER A 105 0.39 -14.77 -9.39
CA SER A 105 1.79 -14.34 -9.34
C SER A 105 2.03 -13.03 -8.58
N SER A 106 1.00 -12.21 -8.36
CA SER A 106 1.18 -10.94 -7.64
C SER A 106 1.61 -11.13 -6.18
N ILE A 107 1.27 -12.27 -5.57
CA ILE A 107 1.76 -12.63 -4.23
C ILE A 107 3.28 -12.86 -4.27
N THR A 108 3.76 -13.68 -5.20
CA THR A 108 5.18 -14.03 -5.32
C THR A 108 6.01 -12.84 -5.80
N GLU A 109 5.47 -12.02 -6.70
CA GLU A 109 6.07 -10.76 -7.16
C GLU A 109 6.26 -9.78 -5.99
N LEU A 110 5.27 -9.64 -5.10
CA LEU A 110 5.38 -8.77 -3.93
C LEU A 110 6.52 -9.21 -3.00
N PHE A 111 6.60 -10.51 -2.69
CA PHE A 111 7.69 -11.04 -1.84
C PHE A 111 9.06 -10.86 -2.50
N THR A 112 9.17 -11.27 -3.76
CA THR A 112 10.42 -11.19 -4.52
C THR A 112 10.93 -9.76 -4.62
N LYS A 113 10.06 -8.81 -4.98
CA LYS A 113 10.41 -7.40 -5.06
C LYS A 113 10.88 -6.86 -3.72
N THR A 114 10.15 -7.17 -2.65
CA THR A 114 10.49 -6.71 -1.30
C THR A 114 11.85 -7.23 -0.86
N GLN A 115 12.16 -8.49 -1.17
CA GLN A 115 13.47 -9.09 -0.89
C GLN A 115 14.59 -8.47 -1.74
N GLN A 116 14.34 -8.20 -3.02
CA GLN A 116 15.30 -7.53 -3.90
C GLN A 116 15.61 -6.09 -3.46
N GLU A 117 14.64 -5.39 -2.87
CA GLU A 117 14.83 -4.07 -2.23
C GLU A 117 15.54 -4.17 -0.85
N GLY A 118 16.03 -5.37 -0.49
CA GLY A 118 16.79 -5.66 0.72
C GLY A 118 15.95 -5.89 1.97
N GLY A 119 14.66 -6.14 1.80
CA GLY A 119 13.71 -6.47 2.86
C GLY A 119 13.26 -5.28 3.70
N ILE A 120 12.19 -5.53 4.46
CA ILE A 120 11.54 -4.53 5.32
C ILE A 120 12.40 -4.25 6.56
N ARG A 121 12.69 -2.96 6.78
CA ARG A 121 13.57 -2.46 7.86
C ARG A 121 12.87 -1.52 8.84
N ASN A 122 11.71 -0.97 8.46
CA ASN A 122 11.01 0.03 9.25
C ASN A 122 9.48 -0.07 9.11
N MET A 123 8.77 0.62 9.99
CA MET A 123 7.31 0.61 10.07
C MET A 123 6.62 1.13 8.81
N THR A 124 7.19 2.11 8.12
CA THR A 124 6.61 2.67 6.89
C THR A 124 6.62 1.64 5.76
N GLN A 125 7.75 0.95 5.56
CA GLN A 125 7.86 -0.15 4.60
C GLN A 125 6.92 -1.30 4.95
N TYR A 126 6.83 -1.65 6.24
CA TYR A 126 5.94 -2.70 6.71
C TYR A 126 4.46 -2.39 6.45
N ARG A 127 4.00 -1.17 6.77
CA ARG A 127 2.61 -0.75 6.52
C ARG A 127 2.24 -0.82 5.04
N LYS A 128 3.16 -0.37 4.16
CA LYS A 128 2.96 -0.44 2.72
C LYS A 128 2.85 -1.90 2.25
N PHE A 129 3.82 -2.72 2.66
CA PHE A 129 3.87 -4.14 2.31
C PHE A 129 2.61 -4.89 2.76
N ILE A 130 2.22 -4.76 4.03
CA ILE A 130 1.09 -5.52 4.56
C ILE A 130 -0.24 -5.07 3.96
N GLY A 131 -0.40 -3.77 3.69
CA GLY A 131 -1.57 -3.23 3.00
C GLY A 131 -1.69 -3.74 1.57
N GLU A 132 -0.57 -3.82 0.83
CA GLU A 132 -0.54 -4.39 -0.52
C GLU A 132 -0.82 -5.90 -0.51
N TYR A 133 -0.20 -6.64 0.40
CA TYR A 133 -0.47 -8.06 0.60
C TYR A 133 -1.95 -8.34 0.91
N GLU A 134 -2.55 -7.62 1.86
CA GLU A 134 -3.96 -7.78 2.23
C GLU A 134 -4.90 -7.41 1.08
N ALA A 135 -4.55 -6.39 0.29
CA ALA A 135 -5.31 -6.03 -0.91
C ALA A 135 -5.28 -7.14 -1.96
N ILE A 136 -4.12 -7.76 -2.19
CA ILE A 136 -3.95 -8.92 -3.09
C ILE A 136 -4.80 -10.09 -2.60
N ILE A 137 -4.65 -10.50 -1.33
CA ILE A 137 -5.39 -11.64 -0.77
C ILE A 137 -6.89 -11.41 -0.81
N THR A 138 -7.36 -10.22 -0.42
CA THR A 138 -8.78 -9.87 -0.44
C THR A 138 -9.35 -9.95 -1.85
N TYR A 139 -8.61 -9.44 -2.84
CA TYR A 139 -8.99 -9.53 -4.25
C TYR A 139 -9.08 -10.98 -4.72
N LEU A 140 -8.03 -11.77 -4.51
CA LEU A 140 -7.96 -13.15 -4.99
C LEU A 140 -9.03 -14.03 -4.33
N LYS A 141 -9.35 -13.81 -3.04
CA LYS A 141 -10.46 -14.48 -2.36
C LYS A 141 -11.83 -14.09 -2.92
N ARG A 142 -12.07 -12.78 -3.12
CA ARG A 142 -13.35 -12.26 -3.63
C ARG A 142 -13.73 -12.88 -4.98
N TYR A 143 -12.75 -13.03 -5.86
CA TYR A 143 -12.93 -13.60 -7.18
C TYR A 143 -12.64 -15.12 -7.24
N GLN A 144 -12.56 -15.77 -6.07
CA GLN A 144 -12.39 -17.23 -5.93
C GLN A 144 -11.16 -17.82 -6.64
N TYR A 145 -10.13 -17.01 -6.92
CA TYR A 145 -8.84 -17.51 -7.41
C TYR A 145 -8.09 -18.32 -6.35
N ILE A 146 -8.38 -18.06 -5.08
CA ILE A 146 -7.87 -18.79 -3.94
C ILE A 146 -9.02 -19.09 -2.96
N GLN A 147 -8.93 -20.21 -2.25
CA GLN A 147 -9.92 -20.64 -1.27
C GLN A 147 -9.26 -20.93 0.08
N GLY A 148 -10.02 -20.76 1.16
CA GLY A 148 -9.58 -21.07 2.52
C GLY A 148 -8.55 -20.09 3.11
N ASP A 149 -7.90 -20.55 4.18
CA ASP A 149 -6.82 -19.84 4.85
C ASP A 149 -5.49 -20.23 4.22
N ILE A 150 -4.84 -19.26 3.58
CA ILE A 150 -3.54 -19.45 2.96
C ILE A 150 -2.48 -19.03 3.97
N ASN A 151 -1.53 -19.93 4.20
CA ASN A 151 -0.39 -19.67 5.06
C ASN A 151 0.77 -19.13 4.22
N HIS A 152 1.05 -17.83 4.37
CA HIS A 152 2.23 -17.19 3.80
C HIS A 152 3.17 -16.65 4.88
N ASN A 153 3.11 -17.21 6.10
CA ASN A 153 3.78 -16.64 7.26
C ASN A 153 5.31 -16.70 7.11
N GLN A 154 5.82 -17.78 6.49
CA GLN A 154 7.24 -17.96 6.20
C GLN A 154 7.72 -16.92 5.18
N GLU A 155 6.97 -16.68 4.12
CA GLU A 155 7.29 -15.75 3.04
C GLU A 155 7.22 -14.29 3.51
N ILE A 156 6.24 -13.98 4.37
CA ILE A 156 6.15 -12.67 5.04
C ILE A 156 7.37 -12.44 5.94
N LEU A 157 7.77 -13.46 6.72
CA LEU A 157 8.95 -13.36 7.57
C LEU A 157 10.23 -13.22 6.72
N ALA A 158 10.35 -13.98 5.64
CA ALA A 158 11.47 -13.91 4.69
C ALA A 158 11.52 -12.59 3.91
N SER A 159 10.44 -11.81 3.87
CA SER A 159 10.39 -10.47 3.26
C SER A 159 10.95 -9.38 4.17
N LEU A 160 11.20 -9.67 5.44
CA LEU A 160 11.86 -8.75 6.36
C LEU A 160 13.37 -8.70 6.09
N SER A 161 14.04 -7.62 6.48
CA SER A 161 15.50 -7.59 6.45
C SER A 161 16.11 -8.60 7.44
N THR A 162 17.30 -9.11 7.16
CA THR A 162 17.97 -10.12 8.01
C THR A 162 18.04 -9.72 9.48
N SER A 163 18.39 -8.46 9.77
CA SER A 163 18.45 -7.94 11.14
C SER A 163 17.10 -7.96 11.87
N VAL A 164 16.00 -7.70 11.15
CA VAL A 164 14.63 -7.76 11.70
C VAL A 164 14.21 -9.22 11.89
N GLN A 165 14.51 -10.10 10.92
CA GLN A 165 14.24 -11.53 11.05
C GLN A 165 14.91 -12.12 12.28
N GLU A 166 16.21 -11.92 12.46
CA GLU A 166 16.97 -12.46 13.59
C GLU A 166 16.42 -12.00 14.94
N SER A 167 16.04 -10.72 15.06
CA SER A 167 15.46 -10.15 16.27
C SER A 167 14.11 -10.80 16.61
N ILE A 168 13.25 -10.93 15.59
CA ILE A 168 11.94 -11.56 15.74
C ILE A 168 12.08 -13.04 16.10
N TYR A 169 12.98 -13.80 15.44
CA TYR A 169 13.23 -15.20 15.80
C TYR A 169 13.67 -15.34 17.26
N LYS A 170 14.58 -14.48 17.74
CA LYS A 170 15.04 -14.49 19.14
C LYS A 170 13.89 -14.28 20.13
N GLU A 171 13.05 -13.28 19.89
CA GLU A 171 11.91 -13.00 20.76
C GLU A 171 10.85 -14.12 20.70
N MET A 172 10.52 -14.63 19.50
CA MET A 172 9.55 -15.73 19.39
C MET A 172 10.06 -17.03 20.04
N ILE A 173 11.36 -17.32 20.00
CA ILE A 173 11.96 -18.48 20.70
C ILE A 173 11.87 -18.28 22.21
N LYS A 174 12.21 -17.09 22.70
CA LYS A 174 12.15 -16.73 24.12
C LYS A 174 10.74 -16.84 24.68
N ASP A 175 9.75 -16.38 23.92
CA ASP A 175 8.33 -16.41 24.30
C ASP A 175 7.67 -17.78 24.04
N ARG A 176 8.44 -18.77 23.54
CA ARG A 176 7.94 -20.10 23.14
C ARG A 176 6.79 -20.02 22.13
N ALA A 177 6.77 -18.97 21.32
CA ALA A 177 5.79 -18.74 20.27
C ALA A 177 6.05 -19.58 19.01
N ILE A 178 7.28 -20.07 18.83
CA ILE A 178 7.62 -21.06 17.80
C ILE A 178 7.47 -22.45 18.39
N ILE A 179 6.68 -23.31 17.74
CA ILE A 179 6.55 -24.72 18.13
C ILE A 179 7.60 -25.51 17.35
N GLN A 180 8.42 -26.31 18.05
CA GLN A 180 9.31 -27.25 17.38
C GLN A 180 8.47 -28.40 16.81
N ALA A 181 8.53 -28.59 15.50
CA ALA A 181 7.86 -29.69 14.83
C ALA A 181 8.61 -31.02 15.07
N LEU A 182 7.90 -32.14 14.91
CA LEU A 182 8.43 -33.49 15.13
C LEU A 182 9.64 -33.83 14.25
N ASP A 183 9.77 -33.16 13.10
CA ASP A 183 10.88 -33.26 12.15
C ASP A 183 12.06 -32.31 12.47
N ARG A 184 12.07 -31.70 13.67
CA ARG A 184 13.01 -30.64 14.09
C ARG A 184 12.88 -29.33 13.30
N GLY A 185 11.83 -29.19 12.49
CA GLY A 185 11.44 -27.91 11.91
C GLY A 185 10.83 -26.95 12.94
N TYR A 186 10.51 -25.75 12.50
CA TYR A 186 9.89 -24.71 13.32
C TYR A 186 8.54 -24.31 12.73
N ILE A 187 7.49 -24.35 13.54
CA ILE A 187 6.15 -23.89 13.17
C ILE A 187 6.06 -22.40 13.51
N ILE A 188 6.01 -21.56 12.47
CA ILE A 188 5.77 -20.13 12.62
C ILE A 188 4.34 -19.91 13.13
N PRO A 189 4.14 -19.01 14.12
CA PRO A 189 2.81 -18.71 14.65
C PRO A 189 1.87 -18.16 13.57
N ARG A 190 0.57 -18.10 13.91
CA ARG A 190 -0.46 -17.55 13.02
C ARG A 190 -0.17 -16.09 12.64
N LEU A 191 -0.72 -15.66 11.49
CA LEU A 191 -0.41 -14.36 10.88
C LEU A 191 -0.68 -13.16 11.82
N ASP A 192 -1.75 -13.22 12.60
CA ASP A 192 -2.11 -12.20 13.60
C ASP A 192 -1.03 -12.06 14.68
N ILE A 193 -0.53 -13.18 15.20
CA ILE A 193 0.57 -13.22 16.17
C ILE A 193 1.88 -12.73 15.52
N LEU A 194 2.20 -13.22 14.31
CA LEU A 194 3.39 -12.78 13.58
C LEU A 194 3.39 -11.27 13.32
N LYS A 195 2.24 -10.68 12.95
CA LYS A 195 2.07 -9.23 12.79
C LYS A 195 2.32 -8.45 14.07
N LEU A 196 2.11 -9.03 15.25
CA LEU A 196 2.41 -8.38 16.53
C LEU A 196 3.92 -8.30 16.75
N TYR A 197 4.63 -9.42 16.61
CA TYR A 197 6.10 -9.44 16.76
C TYR A 197 6.80 -8.49 15.79
N ILE A 198 6.37 -8.47 14.52
CA ILE A 198 6.94 -7.55 13.52
C ILE A 198 6.73 -6.09 13.94
N ARG A 199 5.53 -5.73 14.38
CA ARG A 199 5.24 -4.35 14.80
C ARG A 199 6.06 -3.93 16.01
N GLN A 200 6.12 -4.78 17.04
CA GLN A 200 6.88 -4.50 18.25
C GLN A 200 8.37 -4.32 17.98
N ASP A 201 8.97 -5.18 17.17
CA ASP A 201 10.39 -5.07 16.81
C ASP A 201 10.69 -3.78 16.05
N LEU A 202 9.86 -3.44 15.05
CA LEU A 202 10.04 -2.23 14.25
C LEU A 202 9.80 -0.95 15.07
N GLU A 203 8.86 -0.97 16.02
CA GLU A 203 8.63 0.14 16.96
C GLU A 203 9.79 0.31 17.94
N ALA A 204 10.29 -0.78 18.52
CA ALA A 204 11.45 -0.75 19.41
C ALA A 204 12.68 -0.18 18.70
N LYS A 205 12.96 -0.63 17.47
CA LYS A 205 14.06 -0.09 16.65
C LYS A 205 13.89 1.39 16.34
N ALA A 206 12.67 1.85 16.05
CA ALA A 206 12.39 3.27 15.83
C ALA A 206 12.63 4.12 17.09
N LEU A 207 12.26 3.61 18.27
CA LEU A 207 12.51 4.28 19.56
C LEU A 207 14.00 4.37 19.88
N ILE A 208 14.77 3.30 19.63
CA ILE A 208 16.22 3.28 19.85
C ILE A 208 16.91 4.31 18.97
N GLN A 209 16.58 4.34 17.67
CA GLN A 209 17.14 5.34 16.75
C GLN A 209 16.85 6.76 17.23
N LYS A 210 15.60 7.06 17.62
CA LYS A 210 15.23 8.38 18.15
C LYS A 210 16.05 8.77 19.38
N LYS A 211 16.33 7.82 20.29
CA LYS A 211 17.18 8.06 21.47
C LYS A 211 18.63 8.30 21.09
N GLU A 212 19.17 7.60 20.09
CA GLU A 212 20.54 7.81 19.60
C GLU A 212 20.72 9.18 18.96
N PHE A 213 19.76 9.64 18.15
CA PHE A 213 19.74 11.01 17.61
C PHE A 213 19.62 12.10 18.69
N SER A 214 19.10 11.74 19.87
CA SER A 214 18.92 12.67 20.99
C SER A 214 20.12 12.70 21.95
N LYS A 215 21.15 11.87 21.75
CA LYS A 215 22.37 11.96 22.56
C LYS A 215 23.12 13.24 22.17
N PRO A 216 23.49 14.12 23.12
CA PRO A 216 24.27 15.31 22.82
C PRO A 216 25.60 14.89 22.17
N LYS A 217 25.98 15.53 21.07
CA LYS A 217 27.33 15.39 20.49
C LYS A 217 28.36 15.71 21.58
N PRO A 218 29.43 14.91 21.76
CA PRO A 218 30.54 15.34 22.58
C PRO A 218 31.09 16.66 22.02
N PRO A 219 31.48 17.63 22.87
CA PRO A 219 31.91 18.93 22.39
C PRO A 219 33.13 18.79 21.47
N GLU A 220 32.96 19.15 20.20
CA GLU A 220 34.03 19.36 19.22
C GLU A 220 34.77 20.66 19.57
N ASN A 221 35.56 20.61 20.63
CA ASN A 221 36.79 21.41 20.80
C ASN A 221 37.45 21.01 22.13
N LYS A 222 38.47 20.15 22.06
CA LYS A 222 39.51 20.15 23.08
C LYS A 222 40.61 21.09 22.61
N THR A 223 40.44 22.38 22.91
CA THR A 223 41.61 23.24 23.11
C THR A 223 42.29 22.72 24.36
N ARG A 224 43.52 22.25 24.18
CA ARG A 224 44.48 21.79 25.18
C ARG A 224 44.50 22.71 26.41
N PHE A 225 43.86 22.30 27.50
CA PHE A 225 44.12 22.81 28.84
C PHE A 225 44.06 21.66 29.86
N GLU A 226 45.25 21.33 30.36
CA GLU A 226 45.59 20.72 31.66
C GLU A 226 45.04 19.32 31.99
N ASP A 227 45.71 18.29 31.43
CA ASP A 227 45.62 16.89 31.87
C ASP A 227 46.19 16.67 33.29
N GLU A 228 47.03 17.58 33.82
CA GLU A 228 47.65 17.45 35.15
C GLU A 228 46.63 17.54 36.30
N SER A 229 45.54 18.29 36.13
CA SER A 229 44.53 18.46 37.18
C SER A 229 43.67 17.22 37.40
N TRP A 230 43.50 16.37 36.38
CA TRP A 230 42.64 15.18 36.47
C TRP A 230 43.35 14.00 37.11
N ASP A 231 44.64 13.82 36.84
CA ASP A 231 45.42 12.76 37.47
C ASP A 231 45.60 13.02 38.98
N GLU A 232 45.74 14.27 39.39
CA GLU A 232 45.81 14.66 40.79
C GLU A 232 44.48 14.44 41.51
N ALA A 233 43.36 14.76 40.86
CA ALA A 233 42.01 14.49 41.37
C ALA A 233 41.73 12.97 41.51
N LEU A 234 42.18 12.16 40.54
CA LEU A 234 42.06 10.71 40.59
C LEU A 234 42.93 10.09 41.68
N LYS A 235 44.10 10.68 41.95
CA LYS A 235 44.99 10.27 43.04
C LYS A 235 44.37 10.56 44.40
N GLN A 236 43.80 11.76 44.59
CA GLN A 236 43.09 12.13 45.82
C GLN A 236 41.84 11.27 46.07
N LEU A 237 41.09 10.92 45.01
CA LEU A 237 39.92 10.05 45.13
C LEU A 237 40.30 8.62 45.55
N LYS A 238 41.43 8.11 45.04
CA LYS A 238 41.97 6.79 45.44
C LYS A 238 42.43 6.77 46.89
N GLU A 239 43.10 7.82 47.37
CA GLU A 239 43.51 7.93 48.77
C GLU A 239 42.31 8.02 49.74
N LEU A 240 41.28 8.79 49.38
CA LEU A 240 40.04 8.88 50.17
C LEU A 240 39.28 7.55 50.23
N THR A 241 39.18 6.84 49.10
CA THR A 241 38.51 5.54 49.06
C THR A 241 39.28 4.46 49.80
N GLN A 242 40.61 4.53 49.89
CA GLN A 242 41.41 3.65 50.73
C GLN A 242 41.24 3.93 52.23
N LYS A 243 41.15 5.21 52.63
CA LYS A 243 40.85 5.59 54.03
C LYS A 243 39.46 5.14 54.49
N ILE A 244 38.48 5.12 53.59
CA ILE A 244 37.12 4.64 53.90
C ILE A 244 37.06 3.11 54.01
N LYS A 245 37.93 2.38 53.30
CA LYS A 245 37.92 0.91 53.25
C LYS A 245 38.64 0.25 54.43
N ASN A 246 39.55 0.96 55.12
CA ASN A 246 40.17 0.53 56.36
C ASN A 246 40.03 1.64 57.43
N PRO A 247 38.93 1.65 58.22
CA PRO A 247 38.86 2.54 59.35
C PRO A 247 39.87 2.08 60.41
N SER A 248 40.96 2.83 60.58
CA SER A 248 41.86 2.65 61.70
C SER A 248 41.06 2.73 63.00
N GLN A 249 41.22 1.72 63.85
CA GLN A 249 40.75 1.74 65.25
C GLN A 249 41.32 2.98 65.97
N PRO A 250 40.58 3.59 66.90
CA PRO A 250 41.13 4.67 67.72
C PRO A 250 42.18 4.08 68.68
N GLU A 251 43.38 4.66 68.69
CA GLU A 251 44.41 4.38 69.69
C GLU A 251 43.98 4.87 71.09
N PRO A 252 44.51 4.26 72.18
CA PRO A 252 44.01 4.39 73.56
C PRO A 252 44.20 5.77 74.21
#